data_AF-A4NYC9-F1
#
_entry.id   AF-A4NYC9-F1
#
_cell.length_a   1.000
_cell.length_b   1.000
_cell.length_c   1.000
_cell.angle_alpha   90.00
_cell.angle_beta   90.00
_cell.angle_gamma   90.00
#
_symmetry.space_group_name_H-M   'P 1'
#
loop_
_entity.id
_entity.type
_entity.pdbx_description
1 polymer ?
#
loop_
_entity_poly.entity_id
_entity_poly.type
_entity_poly.pdbx_seq_one_letter_code
_entity_poly.pdbx_strand_id
1 'polypeptide(L)' 'MAFRIEKDTMGEVQVPADKYWAAQTERSRNNFKIGPAASMPHEIIEAFGYLKKQPHLLIMI' A
#
# COMPACT_ATOMS: atom_id res chain seq x y z
N MET A 1 5.21 -16.27 12.86
CA MET A 1 4.53 -15.28 12.01
C MET A 1 4.40 -15.87 10.63
N ALA A 2 3.19 -15.93 10.06
CA ALA A 2 2.99 -16.41 8.71
C ALA A 2 3.26 -15.28 7.71
N PHE A 3 4.03 -15.57 6.66
CA PHE A 3 4.31 -14.64 5.58
C PHE A 3 3.79 -15.24 4.28
N ARG A 4 3.21 -14.40 3.42
CA ARG A 4 2.91 -14.75 2.03
C ARG A 4 4.00 -14.17 1.13
N ILE A 5 4.46 -14.96 0.18
CA ILE A 5 5.42 -14.51 -0.81
C ILE A 5 4.63 -13.94 -1.98
N GLU A 6 4.77 -12.64 -2.20
CA GLU A 6 4.20 -11.96 -3.37
C GLU A 6 5.32 -11.62 -4.35
N LYS A 7 5.05 -11.80 -5.65
CA LYS A 7 5.98 -11.46 -6.72
C LYS A 7 5.55 -10.18 -7.39
N ASP A 8 6.44 -9.20 -7.45
CA ASP A 8 6.30 -8.01 -8.27
C ASP A 8 7.33 -7.99 -9.41
N THR A 9 7.34 -6.92 -10.20
CA THR A 9 8.24 -6.76 -11.35
C THR A 9 9.72 -6.68 -10.99
N MET A 10 10.09 -6.37 -9.74
CA MET A 10 11.50 -6.33 -9.29
C MET A 10 11.88 -7.53 -8.42
N GLY A 11 10.97 -8.48 -8.15
CA GLY A 11 11.29 -9.75 -7.50
C GLY A 11 10.25 -10.22 -6.49
N GLU A 12 10.67 -11.15 -5.63
CA GLU A 12 9.84 -11.70 -4.56
C GLU A 12 9.93 -10.84 -3.30
N VAL A 13 8.79 -10.63 -2.64
CA VAL A 13 8.65 -9.84 -1.42
C VAL A 13 7.87 -10.66 -0.40
N GLN A 14 8.43 -10.79 0.80
CA GLN A 14 7.76 -11.44 1.92
C GLN A 14 6.83 -10.43 2.59
N VAL A 15 5.52 -10.67 2.49
CA VAL A 15 4.49 -9.82 3.07
C VAL A 15 3.87 -10.56 4.26
N PRO A 16 3.73 -9.93 5.44
CA PRO A 16 3.05 -10.55 6.57
C PRO A 16 1.61 -10.93 6.23
N ALA A 17 1.18 -12.16 6.55
CA ALA A 17 -0.14 -12.66 6.19
C ALA A 17 -1.28 -12.00 6.98
N ASP A 18 -0.97 -11.33 8.10
CA ASP A 18 -1.93 -10.59 8.93
C ASP A 18 -2.28 -9.20 8.37
N LYS A 19 -1.67 -8.79 7.24
CA LYS A 19 -1.78 -7.44 6.70
C LYS A 19 -2.48 -7.41 5.34
N TYR A 20 -3.28 -6.36 5.13
CA TYR A 20 -4.08 -6.19 3.90
C TYR A 20 -3.30 -5.56 2.73
N TRP A 21 -2.07 -5.07 2.94
CA TRP A 21 -1.26 -4.47 1.88
C TRP A 21 -0.42 -5.50 1.13
N ALA A 22 0.02 -5.16 -0.08
CA ALA A 22 0.71 -6.06 -1.02
C ALA A 22 2.24 -5.81 -1.08
N ALA A 23 2.94 -6.53 -1.96
CA ALA A 23 4.38 -6.46 -2.20
C ALA A 23 4.90 -5.03 -2.43
N GLN A 24 4.19 -4.24 -3.23
CA GLN A 24 4.62 -2.88 -3.56
C GLN A 24 4.63 -1.97 -2.32
N THR A 25 3.62 -2.08 -1.46
CA THR A 25 3.54 -1.33 -0.21
C THR A 25 4.61 -1.79 0.77
N GLU A 26 4.85 -3.10 0.87
CA GLU A 26 5.89 -3.65 1.72
C GLU A 26 7.30 -3.21 1.28
N ARG A 27 7.56 -3.16 -0.03
CA ARG A 27 8.81 -2.62 -0.57
C ARG A 27 8.93 -1.11 -0.31
N SER A 28 7.85 -0.36 -0.46
CA SER A 28 7.84 1.07 -0.12
C SER A 28 8.15 1.30 1.37
N ARG A 29 7.58 0.52 2.29
CA ARG A 29 7.91 0.58 3.73
C ARG A 29 9.39 0.25 4.00
N ASN A 30 9.96 -0.71 3.27
CA ASN A 30 11.37 -1.07 3.40
C ASN A 30 12.31 0.01 2.84
N ASN A 31 11.93 0.66 1.74
CA ASN A 31 12.73 1.71 1.08
C ASN A 31 12.60 3.08 1.76
N PHE A 32 11.41 3.42 2.27
CA PHE A 32 11.10 4.73 2.86
C PHE A 32 10.82 4.59 4.36
N LYS A 33 11.86 4.33 5.14
CA LYS A 33 11.81 4.27 6.61
C LYS A 33 11.90 5.67 7.27
N ILE A 34 11.34 6.69 6.62
CA ILE A 34 11.51 8.08 7.01
C ILE A 34 10.19 8.58 7.62
N GLY A 35 10.20 8.85 8.93
CA GLY A 35 9.06 9.43 9.68
C GLY A 35 8.29 8.45 10.59
N PRO A 36 7.33 8.95 11.38
CA PRO A 36 6.48 8.14 12.25
C PRO A 36 5.68 7.11 11.46
N ALA A 37 5.34 5.95 12.07
CA ALA A 37 4.66 4.83 11.41
C ALA A 37 3.22 5.09 10.90
N ALA A 38 2.79 6.35 10.84
CA ALA A 38 1.47 6.84 10.44
C ALA A 38 1.57 8.18 9.68
N SER A 39 2.51 8.31 8.75
CA SER A 39 2.75 9.57 8.02
C SER A 39 1.57 10.10 7.20
N MET A 40 0.52 9.30 6.95
CA MET A 40 -0.69 9.77 6.27
C MET A 40 -1.81 10.11 7.27
N PRO A 41 -2.30 11.37 7.29
CA PRO A 41 -3.50 11.75 8.01
C PRO A 41 -4.71 10.88 7.62
N HIS A 42 -5.63 10.67 8.56
CA HIS A 42 -6.80 9.83 8.33
C HIS A 42 -7.67 10.37 7.20
N GLU A 43 -7.80 11.70 7.07
CA GLU A 43 -8.59 12.31 6.00
C GLU A 43 -8.08 11.94 4.60
N ILE A 44 -6.76 11.79 4.44
CA ILE A 44 -6.16 11.39 3.15
C ILE A 44 -6.50 9.92 2.84
N ILE A 45 -6.43 9.04 3.83
CA ILE A 45 -6.75 7.61 3.66
C ILE A 45 -8.24 7.45 3.29
N GLU A 46 -9.12 8.18 3.96
CA GLU A 46 -10.55 8.19 3.64
C GLU A 46 -10.81 8.74 2.24
N ALA A 47 -10.16 9.85 1.86
CA ALA A 47 -10.26 10.42 0.52
C ALA A 47 -9.83 9.40 -0.57
N PHE A 48 -8.73 8.67 -0.35
CA PHE A 48 -8.32 7.57 -1.24
C PHE A 48 -9.33 6.41 -1.26
N GLY A 49 -9.95 6.11 -0.12
CA GLY A 49 -11.04 5.15 -0.03
C GLY A 49 -12.26 5.55 -0.87
N TYR A 50 -12.66 6.83 -0.80
CA TYR A 50 -13.72 7.39 -1.64
C TYR A 50 -13.35 7.39 -3.13
N LEU A 51 -12.12 7.79 -3.47
CA LEU A 51 -11.61 7.81 -4.85
C LEU A 51 -11.64 6.41 -5.46
N LYS A 52 -11.17 5.39 -4.73
CA LYS A 52 -11.16 4.00 -5.23
C LYS A 52 -12.55 3.34 -5.22
N LYS A 53 -13.49 3.83 -4.40
CA LYS A 53 -14.88 3.36 -4.39
C LYS A 53 -15.66 3.80 -5.64
N GLN A 54 -15.20 4.82 -6.35
CA GLN A 54 -15.78 5.26 -7.62
C GLN A 54 -14.91 4.81 -8.81
N PRO A 55 -15.16 3.63 -9.41
CA PRO A 55 -14.41 3.17 -10.59
C PRO A 55 -14.66 3.99 -11.87
N HIS A 56 -15.36 5.13 -11.79
CA HIS A 56 -15.85 5.87 -12.97
C HIS A 56 -15.52 7.37 -12.99
N LEU A 57 -14.68 7.87 -12.08
CA LEU A 57 -14.18 9.23 -12.23
C LEU A 57 -12.94 9.20 -13.13
N LEU A 58 -13.20 9.13 -14.44
CA LEU A 58 -12.26 9.50 -15.49
C LEU A 58 -11.85 10.96 -15.25
N ILE A 59 -10.78 11.17 -14.49
CA ILE A 59 -10.00 12.40 -14.57
C ILE A 59 -8.77 12.02 -15.38
N MET A 60 -8.86 12.33 -16.67
CA MET A 60 -7.68 12.76 -17.41
C MET A 60 -7.09 13.92 -16.64
N ILE A 61 -5.87 13.75 -16.11
CA ILE A 61 -4.71 14.66 -16.10
C ILE A 61 -3.51 13.83 -15.64
#